data_AF-A0A6I2W918-F1
#
_entry.id   AF-A0A6I2W918-F1
#
_cell.length_a   1.000
_cell.length_b   1.000
_cell.length_c   1.000
_cell.angle_alpha   90.00
_cell.angle_beta   90.00
_cell.angle_gamma   90.00
#
_symmetry.space_group_name_H-M   'P 1'
#
loop_
_entity.id
_entity.type
_entity.pdbx_description
1 polymer ?
#
loop_
_entity_poly.entity_id
_entity_poly.type
_entity_poly.pdbx_seq_one_letter_code
_entity_poly.pdbx_strand_id
1 'polypeptide(L)'
;QSDTVAQGYGSLGLMTSVLMTPDGRTVEAEAAHGTVTRHYRDHQKGKPTSTNPIASIFAWTQGLQHRAKLDNTPAVGEFAKTLERVCIETVESGKMTKDLALLISKDAPWQNTQEFLAAIDDNLKKAMK
;
A
#
# COMPACT_ATOMS: atom_id res chain seq x y z
N GLN A 1 -3.42 -0.17 -20.06
CA GLN A 1 -2.59 1.06 -20.10
C GLN A 1 -2.17 1.49 -18.69
N SER A 2 -3.07 1.38 -17.70
CA SER A 2 -2.76 1.54 -16.26
C SER A 2 -1.52 0.78 -15.81
N ASP A 3 -1.45 -0.51 -16.13
CA ASP A 3 -0.37 -1.40 -15.66
C ASP A 3 0.99 -0.98 -16.22
N THR A 4 1.03 -0.54 -17.48
CA THR A 4 2.25 0.00 -18.12
C THR A 4 2.72 1.26 -17.42
N VAL A 5 1.79 2.15 -17.03
CA VAL A 5 2.11 3.37 -16.29
C VAL A 5 2.60 3.02 -14.87
N ALA A 6 1.89 2.15 -14.15
CA ALA A 6 2.27 1.73 -12.80
C ALA A 6 3.67 1.07 -12.77
N GLN A 7 3.96 0.21 -13.75
CA GLN A 7 5.27 -0.42 -13.89
C GLN A 7 6.37 0.61 -14.23
N GLY A 8 6.04 1.65 -15.01
CA GLY A 8 6.96 2.74 -15.35
C GLY A 8 7.28 3.68 -14.19
N TYR A 9 6.35 3.87 -13.24
CA TYR A 9 6.56 4.65 -12.01
C TYR A 9 7.18 3.83 -10.87
N GLY A 10 7.37 2.52 -11.07
CA GLY A 10 8.21 1.68 -10.24
C GLY A 10 7.66 0.26 -10.09
N SER A 11 6.45 0.12 -9.55
CA SER A 11 5.83 -1.18 -9.28
C SER A 11 4.32 -1.08 -9.37
N LEU A 12 3.67 -2.18 -9.79
CA LEU A 12 2.21 -2.32 -9.74
C LEU A 12 1.64 -2.08 -8.33
N GLY A 13 2.44 -2.25 -7.29
CA GLY A 13 2.07 -1.96 -5.89
C GLY A 13 2.00 -0.48 -5.52
N LEU A 14 2.31 0.44 -6.44
CA LEU A 14 2.35 1.90 -6.21
C LEU A 14 1.19 2.65 -6.90
N MET A 15 0.08 1.98 -7.21
CA MET A 15 -1.10 2.59 -7.83
C MET A 15 -2.35 2.35 -6.99
N THR A 16 -3.18 3.39 -6.86
CA THR A 16 -4.54 3.30 -6.33
C THR A 16 -5.54 3.12 -7.48
N SER A 17 -6.54 2.26 -7.26
CA SER A 17 -7.71 2.12 -8.14
C SER A 17 -8.95 2.52 -7.36
N VAL A 18 -9.65 3.55 -7.84
CA VAL A 18 -10.86 4.09 -7.21
C VAL A 18 -11.92 4.31 -8.27
N LEU A 19 -13.00 3.53 -8.20
CA LEU A 19 -14.20 3.71 -9.00
C LEU A 19 -15.19 4.61 -8.24
N MET A 20 -15.70 5.65 -8.88
CA MET A 20 -16.68 6.57 -8.29
C MET A 20 -17.93 6.65 -9.16
N THR A 21 -19.11 6.60 -8.55
CA THR A 21 -20.38 6.82 -9.26
C THR A 21 -20.53 8.27 -9.74
N PRO A 22 -21.33 8.54 -10.80
CA PRO A 22 -21.49 9.91 -11.32
C PRO A 22 -22.02 10.93 -10.31
N ASP A 23 -22.76 10.49 -9.30
CA ASP A 23 -23.27 11.35 -8.22
C ASP A 23 -22.23 11.65 -7.13
N GLY A 24 -21.04 11.04 -7.19
CA GLY A 24 -19.95 11.19 -6.25
C GLY A 24 -20.20 10.60 -4.86
N ARG A 25 -21.28 9.84 -4.66
CA ARG A 25 -21.68 9.33 -3.34
C ARG A 25 -21.16 7.93 -3.06
N THR A 26 -20.96 7.12 -4.08
CA THR A 26 -20.51 5.74 -3.95
C THR A 26 -19.12 5.60 -4.52
N VAL A 27 -18.25 4.94 -3.77
CA VAL A 27 -16.88 4.62 -4.17
C VAL A 27 -16.62 3.15 -3.94
N GLU A 28 -15.90 2.53 -4.87
CA GLU A 28 -15.23 1.25 -4.72
C GLU A 28 -13.73 1.49 -4.87
N ALA A 29 -12.94 0.98 -3.91
CA ALA A 29 -11.50 1.17 -3.87
C ALA A 29 -10.80 -0.18 -3.76
N GLU A 30 -9.89 -0.46 -4.67
CA GLU A 30 -9.19 -1.74 -4.77
C GLU A 30 -7.69 -1.55 -5.00
N ALA A 31 -6.93 -2.61 -4.76
CA ALA A 31 -5.54 -2.67 -5.18
C ALA A 31 -5.49 -2.90 -6.69
N ALA A 32 -4.70 -2.11 -7.43
CA ALA A 32 -4.60 -2.21 -8.89
C ALA A 32 -3.87 -3.46 -9.42
N HIS A 33 -3.65 -4.47 -8.57
CA HIS A 33 -2.98 -5.72 -8.92
C HIS A 33 -3.85 -6.93 -8.57
N GLY A 34 -3.66 -8.04 -9.28
CA GLY A 34 -4.33 -9.31 -8.97
C GLY A 34 -3.83 -9.98 -7.68
N THR A 35 -4.25 -11.21 -7.44
CA THR A 35 -4.03 -11.96 -6.17
C THR A 35 -2.58 -12.44 -5.93
N VAL A 36 -1.62 -12.03 -6.77
CA VAL A 36 -0.19 -12.39 -6.66
C VAL A 36 0.03 -13.90 -6.46
N THR A 37 -0.64 -14.71 -7.28
CA THR A 37 -0.75 -16.17 -7.12
C THR A 37 0.59 -16.89 -6.94
N ARG A 38 1.66 -16.41 -7.58
CA ARG A 38 3.01 -16.96 -7.42
C ARG A 38 3.49 -16.88 -5.96
N HIS A 39 3.39 -15.70 -5.33
CA HIS A 39 3.77 -15.54 -3.93
C HIS A 39 2.84 -16.35 -3.02
N TYR A 40 1.55 -16.45 -3.34
CA TYR A 40 0.63 -17.31 -2.58
C TYR A 40 1.07 -18.78 -2.58
N ARG A 41 1.53 -19.33 -3.71
CA ARG A 41 2.04 -20.71 -3.77
C ARG A 41 3.34 -20.91 -2.97
N ASP A 42 4.19 -19.90 -2.87
CA ASP A 42 5.38 -19.97 -2.01
C ASP A 42 4.99 -19.87 -0.52
N HIS A 43 4.02 -19.02 -0.18
CA HIS A 43 3.47 -18.91 1.17
C HIS A 43 2.85 -20.24 1.65
N GLN A 44 2.10 -20.94 0.80
CA GLN A 44 1.55 -22.28 1.12
C GLN A 44 2.63 -23.33 1.44
N LYS A 45 3.86 -23.11 0.97
CA LYS A 45 5.02 -23.98 1.24
C LYS A 45 5.83 -23.50 2.46
N GLY A 46 5.34 -22.50 3.20
CA GLY A 46 6.03 -21.91 4.36
C GLY A 46 7.23 -21.03 4.00
N LYS A 47 7.37 -20.64 2.73
CA LYS A 47 8.47 -19.76 2.32
C LYS A 47 8.16 -18.30 2.62
N PRO A 48 9.15 -17.49 3.02
CA PRO A 48 8.96 -16.05 3.14
C PRO A 48 8.66 -15.42 1.76
N THR A 49 7.77 -14.44 1.75
CA THR A 49 7.37 -13.70 0.54
C THR A 49 7.54 -12.20 0.76
N SER A 50 7.71 -11.46 -0.35
CA SER A 50 7.92 -10.01 -0.35
C SER A 50 6.88 -9.30 -1.22
N THR A 51 5.62 -9.72 -1.12
CA THR A 51 4.50 -9.00 -1.75
C THR A 51 4.42 -7.60 -1.14
N ASN A 52 4.39 -6.57 -1.98
CA ASN A 52 4.23 -5.19 -1.57
C ASN A 52 2.78 -4.94 -1.09
N PRO A 53 2.55 -4.56 0.18
CA PRO A 53 1.21 -4.34 0.71
C PRO A 53 0.68 -2.92 0.48
N ILE A 54 1.47 -1.98 -0.08
CA ILE A 54 1.12 -0.55 -0.16
C ILE A 54 -0.20 -0.33 -0.90
N ALA A 55 -0.38 -0.89 -2.09
CA ALA A 55 -1.63 -0.77 -2.84
C ALA A 55 -2.86 -1.28 -2.05
N SER A 56 -2.70 -2.37 -1.29
CA SER A 56 -3.78 -2.90 -0.44
C SER A 56 -4.08 -2.01 0.75
N ILE A 57 -3.05 -1.41 1.38
CA ILE A 57 -3.22 -0.40 2.44
C ILE A 57 -3.92 0.83 1.88
N PHE A 58 -3.51 1.30 0.70
CA PHE A 58 -4.07 2.50 0.10
C PHE A 58 -5.52 2.27 -0.34
N ALA A 59 -5.90 1.07 -0.78
CA ALA A 59 -7.31 0.74 -1.02
C ALA A 59 -8.17 0.95 0.25
N TRP A 60 -7.68 0.53 1.42
CA TRP A 60 -8.34 0.78 2.70
C TRP A 60 -8.41 2.27 3.04
N THR A 61 -7.29 2.99 2.95
CA THR A 61 -7.27 4.41 3.33
C THR A 61 -8.13 5.26 2.41
N GLN A 62 -8.19 4.97 1.10
CA GLN A 62 -9.08 5.65 0.17
C GLN A 62 -10.56 5.41 0.51
N GLY A 63 -10.94 4.18 0.85
CA GLY A 63 -12.29 3.88 1.36
C GLY A 63 -12.61 4.62 2.65
N LEU A 64 -11.66 4.68 3.59
CA LEU A 64 -11.81 5.43 4.86
C LEU A 64 -11.92 6.94 4.64
N GLN A 65 -11.16 7.52 3.70
CA GLN A 65 -11.28 8.94 3.35
C GLN A 65 -12.68 9.29 2.85
N HIS A 66 -13.21 8.46 1.94
CA HIS A 66 -14.55 8.68 1.40
C HIS A 66 -15.61 8.58 2.49
N ARG A 67 -15.51 7.55 3.35
CA ARG A 67 -16.41 7.39 4.50
C ARG A 67 -16.32 8.57 5.48
N ALA A 68 -15.11 9.04 5.77
CA ALA A 68 -14.87 10.19 6.64
C ALA A 68 -15.56 11.46 6.15
N LYS A 69 -15.53 11.70 4.82
CA LYS A 69 -16.21 12.82 4.19
C LYS A 69 -17.74 12.70 4.29
N LEU A 70 -18.29 11.51 4.04
CA LEU A 70 -19.74 11.30 4.08
C LEU A 70 -20.32 11.40 5.49
N ASP A 71 -19.58 10.94 6.50
CA ASP A 71 -20.02 10.93 7.91
C ASP A 71 -19.60 12.17 8.69
N ASN A 72 -18.86 13.10 8.07
CA ASN A 72 -18.23 14.23 8.74
C ASN A 72 -17.39 13.80 9.97
N THR A 73 -16.55 12.77 9.78
CA THR A 73 -15.67 12.21 10.82
C THR A 73 -14.19 12.52 10.51
N PRO A 74 -13.73 13.76 10.74
CA PRO A 74 -12.39 14.20 10.33
C PRO A 74 -11.26 13.37 10.95
N ALA A 75 -11.45 12.83 12.17
CA ALA A 75 -10.46 11.97 12.82
C ALA A 75 -10.15 10.68 12.02
N VAL A 76 -11.15 10.11 11.33
CA VAL A 76 -10.96 8.94 10.46
C VAL A 76 -10.17 9.33 9.21
N GLY A 77 -10.46 10.50 8.65
CA GLY A 77 -9.70 11.05 7.52
C GLY A 77 -8.25 11.34 7.89
N GLU A 78 -7.98 11.92 9.06
CA GLU A 78 -6.61 12.17 9.52
C GLU A 78 -5.83 10.89 9.80
N PHE A 79 -6.48 9.85 10.35
CA PHE A 79 -5.87 8.53 10.48
C PHE A 79 -5.45 7.97 9.11
N ALA A 80 -6.35 8.00 8.13
CA ALA A 80 -6.07 7.47 6.80
C ALA A 80 -4.94 8.24 6.08
N LYS A 81 -4.91 9.59 6.18
CA LYS A 81 -3.78 10.40 5.65
C LYS A 81 -2.47 10.06 6.34
N THR A 82 -2.51 9.90 7.67
CA THR A 82 -1.33 9.57 8.46
C THR A 82 -0.76 8.22 8.07
N LEU A 83 -1.61 7.22 7.85
CA LEU A 83 -1.19 5.90 7.40
C LEU A 83 -0.55 5.92 6.00
N GLU A 84 -1.12 6.65 5.04
CA GLU A 84 -0.52 6.82 3.71
C GLU A 84 0.86 7.49 3.80
N ARG A 85 0.97 8.57 4.58
CA ARG A 85 2.24 9.27 4.82
C ARG A 85 3.29 8.34 5.44
N VAL A 86 2.90 7.56 6.46
CA VAL A 86 3.81 6.61 7.13
C VAL A 86 4.32 5.54 6.15
N CYS A 87 3.49 5.06 5.22
CA CYS A 87 3.96 4.11 4.19
C CYS A 87 5.06 4.72 3.32
N ILE A 88 4.86 5.98 2.87
CA ILE A 88 5.84 6.71 2.05
C ILE A 88 7.14 6.94 2.84
N GLU A 89 7.04 7.51 4.04
CA GLU A 89 8.20 7.79 4.90
C GLU A 89 8.98 6.50 5.26
N THR A 90 8.28 5.36 5.39
CA THR A 90 8.93 4.07 5.65
C THR A 90 9.79 3.64 4.45
N VAL A 91 9.27 3.78 3.22
CA VAL A 91 10.04 3.50 2.00
C VAL A 91 11.22 4.46 1.85
N GLU A 92 11.00 5.76 2.05
CA GLU A 92 12.04 6.80 1.97
C GLU A 92 13.14 6.60 3.02
N SER A 93 12.82 5.99 4.17
CA SER A 93 13.80 5.61 5.19
C SER A 93 14.65 4.38 4.83
N GLY A 94 14.46 3.80 3.64
CA GLY A 94 15.20 2.64 3.14
C GLY A 94 14.58 1.28 3.49
N LYS A 95 13.39 1.27 4.12
CA LYS A 95 12.66 0.04 4.45
C LYS A 95 11.61 -0.21 3.39
N MET A 96 11.78 -1.23 2.55
CA MET A 96 10.87 -1.49 1.43
C MET A 96 10.86 -2.96 1.04
N THR A 97 9.83 -3.39 0.30
CA THR A 97 9.75 -4.74 -0.25
C THR A 97 10.65 -4.91 -1.48
N LYS A 98 10.91 -6.16 -1.83
CA LYS A 98 11.87 -6.55 -2.88
C LYS A 98 11.59 -5.90 -4.24
N ASP A 99 10.33 -5.77 -4.62
CA ASP A 99 9.92 -5.14 -5.88
C ASP A 99 10.42 -3.70 -5.98
N LEU A 100 10.39 -2.94 -4.90
CA LEU A 100 10.88 -1.56 -4.86
C LEU A 100 12.40 -1.50 -4.80
N ALA A 101 13.03 -2.34 -3.98
CA ALA A 101 14.48 -2.37 -3.86
C ALA A 101 15.19 -2.67 -5.19
N LEU A 102 14.63 -3.58 -6.00
CA LEU A 102 15.16 -3.94 -7.31
C LEU A 102 15.17 -2.77 -8.32
N LEU A 103 14.39 -1.71 -8.09
CA LEU A 103 14.39 -0.49 -8.90
C LEU A 103 15.54 0.45 -8.54
N ILE A 104 16.04 0.36 -7.31
CA ILE A 104 17.16 1.17 -6.82
C ILE A 104 18.47 0.56 -7.30
N SER A 105 18.73 -0.70 -6.95
CA SER A 105 19.90 -1.45 -7.38
C SER A 105 19.71 -2.96 -7.15
N LYS A 106 20.62 -3.78 -7.71
CA LYS A 106 20.58 -5.24 -7.53
C LYS A 106 20.84 -5.68 -6.09
N ASP A 107 21.62 -4.90 -5.34
CA ASP A 107 22.11 -5.23 -4.00
C ASP A 107 21.40 -4.42 -2.90
N ALA A 108 20.37 -3.65 -3.26
CA ALA A 108 19.59 -2.88 -2.30
C ALA A 108 18.93 -3.81 -1.26
N PRO A 109 19.02 -3.50 0.04
CA PRO A 109 18.37 -4.29 1.07
C PRO A 109 16.85 -4.19 0.93
N TRP A 110 16.16 -5.26 1.30
CA TRP A 110 14.69 -5.32 1.26
C TRP A 110 14.15 -6.17 2.41
N GLN A 111 12.86 -5.97 2.70
CA GLN A 111 12.12 -6.66 3.75
C GLN A 111 11.08 -7.59 3.15
N ASN A 112 10.83 -8.71 3.83
CA ASN A 112 9.67 -9.54 3.53
C ASN A 112 8.37 -8.81 3.93
N THR A 113 7.22 -9.31 3.47
CA THR A 113 5.92 -8.64 3.69
C THR A 113 5.63 -8.39 5.17
N GLN A 114 5.95 -9.34 6.06
CA GLN A 114 5.66 -9.21 7.50
C GLN A 114 6.59 -8.20 8.18
N GLU A 115 7.88 -8.21 7.83
CA GLU A 115 8.86 -7.22 8.31
C GLU A 115 8.49 -5.80 7.90
N PHE A 116 8.02 -5.62 6.66
CA PHE A 116 7.63 -4.31 6.16
C PHE A 116 6.32 -3.81 6.82
N LEU A 117 5.34 -4.70 7.02
CA LEU A 117 4.12 -4.38 7.79
C LEU A 117 4.45 -4.00 9.24
N ALA A 118 5.36 -4.71 9.89
CA ALA A 118 5.81 -4.37 11.24
C ALA A 118 6.51 -3.01 11.29
N ALA A 119 7.34 -2.68 10.28
CA ALA A 119 7.97 -1.37 10.18
C ALA A 119 6.95 -0.23 10.02
N ILE A 120 5.90 -0.44 9.22
CA ILE A 120 4.79 0.51 9.05
C ILE A 120 4.04 0.68 10.38
N ASP A 121 3.69 -0.41 11.07
CA ASP A 121 2.98 -0.38 12.35
C ASP A 121 3.76 0.37 13.44
N ASP A 122 5.06 0.09 13.56
CA ASP A 122 5.94 0.80 14.50
C ASP A 122 6.02 2.31 14.22
N ASN A 123 6.05 2.69 12.95
CA ASN A 123 6.09 4.10 12.55
C ASN A 123 4.72 4.77 12.73
N LEU A 124 3.62 4.07 12.45
CA LEU A 124 2.26 4.56 12.67
C LEU A 124 2.01 4.83 14.15
N LYS A 125 2.41 3.90 15.03
CA LYS A 125 2.31 4.08 16.50
C LYS A 125 3.08 5.30 16.99
N LYS A 126 4.17 5.70 16.34
CA LYS A 126 4.92 6.93 16.68
C LYS A 126 4.21 8.17 16.16
N ALA A 127 3.65 8.11 14.94
CA ALA A 127 2.96 9.22 14.31
C ALA A 127 1.58 9.53 14.92
N MET A 128 0.98 8.55 15.61
CA MET A 128 -0.34 8.65 16.25
C MET A 128 -0.29 8.99 17.75
N LYS A 129 0.89 9.25 18.30
CA LYS A 129 1.07 9.76 19.68
C LYS A 129 0.93 11.27 19.72
#